data_AF-A0A963T2Y0-F1
#
_entry.id   AF-A0A963T2Y0-F1
#
_cell.length_a   1.000
_cell.length_b   1.000
_cell.length_c   1.000
_cell.angle_alpha   90.00
_cell.angle_beta   90.00
_cell.angle_gamma   90.00
#
_symmetry.space_group_name_H-M   'P 1'
#
loop_
_entity.id
_entity.type
_entity.pdbx_description
1 polymer ?
#
loop_
_entity_poly.entity_id
_entity_poly.type
_entity_poly.pdbx_seq_one_letter_code
_entity_poly.pdbx_strand_id
1 'polypeptide(L)'
;MGAVLNAVKFVAAGWPTRVLAAFLAIAIGMFVYIVSLISFIGLPIAIMMLALPGAASLYIASELIHQAGRLFIRPPSQATSRLAAAALVIASSFIVAQVANFRLAASARSLAAGDFDEPGTAKIRSRALAGENIRESDRFIACTELCLRLLINGSVEEVMMTGPIDPAVGVESGAKAIAARFEKQSDCAVKHYFPSMSEALAKRNKERRAAKATYDEARRRQESGVCLVETAAPLGRADAVLASAKTKKGQSPYRAGFDPFADTAGATRLSFYRRAGGKFEERSRRTIVRYEPLLFLAVPTYLHGYGMDLKVGFARYPAYVNAAGGKSARQAPTDFLANRLGLDLGPVDQ
;
A
#
# COMPACT_ATOMS: atom_id res chain seq x y z
N MET A 1 -47.24 34.71 3.40
CA MET A 1 -48.17 33.61 3.03
C MET A 1 -47.63 32.68 1.93
N GLY A 2 -47.07 33.21 0.81
CA GLY A 2 -46.52 32.39 -0.27
C GLY A 2 -45.39 31.41 0.11
N ALA A 3 -44.48 31.81 1.01
CA ALA A 3 -43.39 30.94 1.48
C ALA A 3 -43.88 29.74 2.31
N VAL A 4 -44.91 29.94 3.14
CA VAL A 4 -45.51 28.89 3.98
C VAL A 4 -46.30 27.90 3.13
N LEU A 5 -47.07 28.36 2.15
CA LEU A 5 -47.76 27.49 1.19
C LEU A 5 -46.80 26.68 0.32
N ASN A 6 -45.65 27.26 -0.05
CA ASN A 6 -44.61 26.55 -0.77
C ASN A 6 -43.96 25.48 0.12
N ALA A 7 -43.71 25.74 1.40
CA ALA A 7 -43.19 24.76 2.36
C ALA A 7 -44.17 23.60 2.65
N VAL A 8 -45.49 23.86 2.66
CA VAL A 8 -46.49 22.80 2.85
C VAL A 8 -46.61 21.92 1.60
N LYS A 9 -46.59 22.51 0.39
CA LYS A 9 -46.48 21.75 -0.87
C LYS A 9 -45.16 20.97 -0.96
N PHE A 10 -44.10 21.51 -0.37
CA PHE A 10 -42.78 20.88 -0.26
C PHE A 10 -42.86 19.56 0.52
N VAL A 11 -43.47 19.56 1.71
CA VAL A 11 -43.64 18.32 2.52
C VAL A 11 -44.63 17.34 1.87
N ALA A 12 -45.73 17.84 1.29
CA ALA A 12 -46.77 17.01 0.68
C ALA A 12 -46.32 16.26 -0.60
N ALA A 13 -45.24 16.68 -1.26
CA ALA A 13 -44.73 16.03 -2.47
C ALA A 13 -43.97 14.70 -2.22
N GLY A 14 -43.87 14.25 -0.97
CA GLY A 14 -43.26 12.96 -0.63
C GLY A 14 -41.75 12.87 -0.88
N TRP A 15 -41.05 13.99 -0.99
CA TRP A 15 -39.58 13.98 -1.13
C TRP A 15 -38.86 13.55 0.17
N PRO A 16 -39.30 13.92 1.40
CA PRO A 16 -38.58 13.51 2.61
C PRO A 16 -38.63 12.00 2.78
N THR A 17 -39.76 11.37 2.43
CA THR A 17 -39.92 9.91 2.47
C THR A 17 -39.04 9.21 1.44
N ARG A 18 -38.82 9.78 0.25
CA ARG A 18 -37.88 9.26 -0.75
C ARG A 18 -36.42 9.37 -0.32
N VAL A 19 -36.03 10.50 0.28
CA VAL A 19 -34.67 10.68 0.83
C VAL A 19 -34.44 9.72 1.99
N LEU A 20 -35.41 9.58 2.90
CA LEU A 20 -35.36 8.62 3.99
C LEU A 20 -35.25 7.18 3.47
N ALA A 21 -36.03 6.82 2.44
CA ALA A 21 -35.95 5.51 1.80
C ALA A 21 -34.56 5.26 1.17
N ALA A 22 -33.94 6.28 0.56
CA ALA A 22 -32.59 6.16 0.02
C ALA A 22 -31.54 5.94 1.13
N PHE A 23 -31.64 6.65 2.26
CA PHE A 23 -30.78 6.39 3.42
C PHE A 23 -30.98 4.99 4.00
N LEU A 24 -32.24 4.56 4.15
CA LEU A 24 -32.57 3.22 4.61
C LEU A 24 -32.02 2.14 3.66
N ALA A 25 -32.10 2.36 2.35
CA ALA A 25 -31.53 1.47 1.35
C ALA A 25 -30.01 1.33 1.50
N ILE A 26 -29.28 2.42 1.77
CA ILE A 26 -27.83 2.36 2.04
C ILE A 26 -27.53 1.52 3.29
N ALA A 27 -28.31 1.71 4.37
CA ALA A 27 -28.13 0.98 5.62
C ALA A 27 -28.43 -0.52 5.47
N ILE A 28 -29.58 -0.88 4.89
CA ILE A 28 -29.95 -2.27 4.62
C ILE A 28 -28.99 -2.91 3.60
N GLY A 29 -28.62 -2.17 2.56
CA GLY A 29 -27.68 -2.61 1.54
C GLY A 29 -26.31 -3.00 2.12
N MET A 30 -25.85 -2.33 3.16
CA MET A 30 -24.60 -2.68 3.85
C MET A 30 -24.67 -4.08 4.48
N PHE A 31 -25.80 -4.41 5.12
CA PHE A 31 -26.01 -5.74 5.70
C PHE A 31 -26.08 -6.83 4.62
N VAL A 32 -26.87 -6.59 3.56
CA VAL A 32 -26.99 -7.51 2.41
C VAL A 32 -25.63 -7.72 1.75
N TYR A 33 -24.83 -6.65 1.61
CA TYR A 33 -23.48 -6.71 1.06
C TYR A 33 -22.56 -7.64 1.85
N ILE A 34 -22.53 -7.51 3.19
CA ILE A 34 -21.73 -8.38 4.07
C ILE A 34 -22.11 -9.85 3.91
N VAL A 35 -23.41 -10.15 4.01
CA VAL A 35 -23.91 -11.53 3.90
C VAL A 35 -23.58 -12.12 2.52
N SER A 36 -23.68 -11.30 1.47
CA SER A 36 -23.44 -11.73 0.10
C SER A 36 -21.96 -12.05 -0.17
N LEU A 37 -21.01 -11.35 0.47
CA LEU A 37 -19.57 -11.58 0.30
C LEU A 37 -19.11 -12.98 0.75
N ILE A 38 -19.87 -13.65 1.61
CA ILE A 38 -19.50 -14.96 2.18
C ILE A 38 -19.75 -16.10 1.19
N SER A 39 -20.61 -15.89 0.17
CA SER A 39 -21.02 -16.95 -0.76
C SER A 39 -20.59 -16.66 -2.21
N PHE A 40 -20.24 -17.71 -2.96
CA PHE A 40 -19.91 -17.58 -4.39
C PHE A 40 -21.09 -17.05 -5.21
N ILE A 41 -22.32 -17.47 -4.85
CA ILE A 41 -23.58 -17.02 -5.48
C ILE A 41 -23.88 -15.56 -5.10
N GLY A 42 -23.44 -15.10 -3.93
CA GLY A 42 -23.64 -13.73 -3.46
C GLY A 42 -22.63 -12.72 -4.03
N LEU A 43 -21.50 -13.15 -4.61
CA LEU A 43 -20.49 -12.24 -5.15
C LEU A 43 -21.06 -11.26 -6.21
N PRO A 44 -21.88 -11.69 -7.20
CA PRO A 44 -22.53 -10.76 -8.12
C PRO A 44 -23.44 -9.75 -7.42
N ILE A 45 -24.18 -10.17 -6.39
CA ILE A 45 -25.06 -9.30 -5.59
C ILE A 45 -24.21 -8.28 -4.84
N ALA A 46 -23.10 -8.70 -4.23
CA ALA A 46 -22.18 -7.82 -3.53
C ALA A 46 -21.59 -6.75 -4.48
N ILE A 47 -21.23 -7.13 -5.71
CA ILE A 47 -20.75 -6.19 -6.74
C ILE A 47 -21.82 -5.15 -7.09
N MET A 48 -23.07 -5.57 -7.27
CA MET A 48 -24.19 -4.63 -7.53
C MET A 48 -24.42 -3.68 -6.34
N MET A 49 -24.37 -4.21 -5.11
CA MET A 49 -24.54 -3.41 -3.89
C MET A 49 -23.42 -2.39 -3.70
N LEU A 50 -22.23 -2.61 -4.26
CA LEU A 50 -21.13 -1.65 -4.20
C LEU A 50 -21.47 -0.30 -4.87
N ALA A 51 -22.33 -0.32 -5.89
CA ALA A 51 -22.79 0.89 -6.60
C ALA A 51 -23.96 1.61 -5.88
N LEU A 52 -24.62 0.95 -4.91
CA LEU A 52 -25.82 1.46 -4.26
C LEU A 52 -25.59 2.80 -3.53
N PRO A 53 -24.52 2.99 -2.73
CA PRO A 53 -24.28 4.28 -2.08
C PRO A 53 -24.08 5.41 -3.08
N GLY A 54 -23.41 5.13 -4.20
CA GLY A 54 -23.18 6.09 -5.28
C GLY A 54 -24.48 6.50 -5.96
N ALA A 55 -25.31 5.53 -6.36
CA ALA A 55 -26.60 5.78 -6.99
C ALA A 55 -27.57 6.53 -6.05
N ALA A 56 -27.65 6.11 -4.79
CA ALA A 56 -28.51 6.76 -3.79
C ALA A 56 -28.07 8.20 -3.51
N SER A 57 -26.76 8.45 -3.41
CA SER A 57 -26.22 9.79 -3.17
C SER A 57 -26.41 10.73 -4.37
N LEU A 58 -26.24 10.23 -5.59
CA LEU A 58 -26.55 10.98 -6.82
C LEU A 58 -28.04 11.34 -6.87
N TYR A 59 -28.91 10.39 -6.56
CA TYR A 59 -30.35 10.60 -6.49
C TYR A 59 -30.70 11.69 -5.46
N ILE A 60 -30.24 11.56 -4.22
CA ILE A 60 -30.50 12.53 -3.14
C ILE A 60 -30.01 13.92 -3.54
N ALA A 61 -28.76 14.05 -4.00
CA ALA A 61 -28.19 15.34 -4.39
C ALA A 61 -28.93 15.97 -5.57
N SER A 62 -29.30 15.17 -6.58
CA SER A 62 -30.05 15.67 -7.75
C SER A 62 -31.44 16.18 -7.36
N GLU A 63 -32.15 15.47 -6.47
CA GLU A 63 -33.46 15.90 -5.99
C GLU A 63 -33.32 17.17 -5.14
N LEU A 64 -32.30 17.27 -4.26
CA LEU A 64 -32.05 18.48 -3.48
C LEU A 64 -31.79 19.70 -4.37
N ILE A 65 -30.93 19.58 -5.39
CA ILE A 65 -30.64 20.67 -6.34
C ILE A 65 -31.88 21.05 -7.13
N HIS A 66 -32.63 20.06 -7.63
CA HIS A 66 -33.86 20.31 -8.38
C HIS A 66 -34.91 21.03 -7.53
N GLN A 67 -35.08 20.63 -6.26
CA GLN A 67 -36.02 21.26 -5.34
C GLN A 67 -35.58 22.67 -4.95
N ALA A 68 -34.28 22.87 -4.68
CA ALA A 68 -33.73 24.21 -4.45
C ALA A 68 -33.94 25.11 -5.68
N GLY A 69 -33.68 24.60 -6.89
CA GLY A 69 -33.89 25.32 -8.15
C GLY A 69 -35.33 25.80 -8.31
N ARG A 70 -36.34 25.00 -7.92
CA ARG A 70 -37.76 25.40 -7.94
C ARG A 70 -38.08 26.57 -7.01
N LEU A 71 -37.35 26.73 -5.91
CA LEU A 71 -37.56 27.83 -4.96
C LEU A 71 -37.01 29.16 -5.48
N PHE A 72 -35.96 29.13 -6.31
CA PHE A 72 -35.24 30.32 -6.76
C PHE A 72 -35.47 30.70 -8.24
N ILE A 73 -35.86 29.74 -9.09
CA ILE A 73 -35.97 29.93 -10.55
C ILE A 73 -37.28 29.28 -11.01
N ARG A 74 -38.07 29.95 -11.87
CA ARG A 74 -39.18 29.31 -12.59
C ARG A 74 -38.58 28.30 -13.57
N PRO A 75 -38.65 26.99 -13.30
CA PRO A 75 -37.97 26.03 -14.15
C PRO A 75 -38.76 25.84 -15.45
N PRO A 76 -38.09 25.49 -16.56
CA PRO A 76 -38.75 24.84 -17.69
C PRO A 76 -39.37 23.50 -17.26
N SER A 77 -39.96 22.75 -18.19
CA SER A 77 -40.68 21.48 -17.90
C SER A 77 -39.94 20.58 -16.90
N GLN A 78 -40.68 19.91 -16.01
CA GLN A 78 -40.11 19.20 -14.84
C GLN A 78 -39.03 18.16 -15.17
N ALA A 79 -39.05 17.59 -16.38
CA ALA A 79 -38.06 16.61 -16.83
C ALA A 79 -36.70 17.26 -17.12
N THR A 80 -36.69 18.43 -17.77
CA THR A 80 -35.45 19.13 -18.14
C THR A 80 -34.68 19.62 -16.92
N SER A 81 -35.38 20.11 -15.88
CA SER A 81 -34.74 20.59 -14.66
C SER A 81 -34.10 19.46 -13.82
N ARG A 82 -34.67 18.24 -13.85
CA ARG A 82 -34.09 17.08 -13.17
C ARG A 82 -32.81 16.58 -13.83
N LEU A 83 -32.81 16.50 -15.16
CA LEU A 83 -31.61 16.13 -15.92
C LEU A 83 -30.49 17.17 -15.72
N ALA A 84 -30.83 18.46 -15.74
CA ALA A 84 -29.88 19.53 -15.45
C ALA A 84 -29.31 19.43 -14.03
N ALA A 85 -30.15 19.15 -13.03
CA ALA A 85 -29.71 18.95 -11.64
C ALA A 85 -28.76 17.75 -11.53
N ALA A 86 -29.10 16.60 -12.12
CA ALA A 86 -28.24 15.42 -12.13
C ALA A 86 -26.90 15.69 -12.83
N ALA A 87 -26.92 16.34 -13.99
CA ALA A 87 -25.72 16.75 -14.71
C ALA A 87 -24.83 17.66 -13.86
N LEU A 88 -25.43 18.61 -13.13
CA LEU A 88 -24.70 19.50 -12.23
C LEU A 88 -24.04 18.73 -11.07
N VAL A 89 -24.72 17.75 -10.46
CA VAL A 89 -24.11 16.90 -9.42
C VAL A 89 -22.92 16.13 -9.98
N ILE A 90 -23.08 15.50 -11.16
CA ILE A 90 -22.02 14.73 -11.80
C ILE A 90 -20.82 15.62 -12.13
N ALA A 91 -21.06 16.79 -12.75
CA ALA A 91 -20.01 17.74 -13.08
C ALA A 91 -19.29 18.26 -11.84
N SER A 92 -20.03 18.57 -10.77
CA SER A 92 -19.45 19.02 -9.49
C SER A 92 -18.60 17.92 -8.85
N SER A 93 -19.11 16.68 -8.83
CA SER A 93 -18.38 15.51 -8.32
C SER A 93 -17.10 15.24 -9.12
N PHE A 94 -17.15 15.40 -10.44
CA PHE A 94 -16.00 15.31 -11.33
C PHE A 94 -14.95 16.38 -10.98
N ILE A 95 -15.35 17.65 -10.90
CA ILE A 95 -14.43 18.76 -10.61
C ILE A 95 -13.76 18.56 -9.25
N VAL A 96 -14.52 18.22 -8.21
CA VAL A 96 -13.98 17.94 -6.87
C VAL A 96 -12.96 16.81 -6.93
N ALA A 97 -13.28 15.72 -7.62
CA ALA A 97 -12.36 14.59 -7.78
C ALA A 97 -11.07 15.00 -8.51
N GLN A 98 -11.17 15.74 -9.61
CA GLN A 98 -9.99 16.19 -10.37
C GLN A 98 -9.11 17.13 -9.54
N VAL A 99 -9.68 18.10 -8.83
CA VAL A 99 -8.91 19.04 -7.99
C VAL A 99 -8.21 18.29 -6.85
N ALA A 100 -8.93 17.40 -6.16
CA ALA A 100 -8.36 16.59 -5.09
C ALA A 100 -7.24 15.66 -5.60
N ASN A 101 -7.47 14.98 -6.72
CA ASN A 101 -6.50 14.08 -7.33
C ASN A 101 -5.26 14.82 -7.83
N PHE A 102 -5.41 16.01 -8.42
CA PHE A 102 -4.28 16.83 -8.84
C PHE A 102 -3.40 17.23 -7.65
N ARG A 103 -4.01 17.72 -6.56
CA ARG A 103 -3.30 18.08 -5.32
C ARG A 103 -2.59 16.88 -4.70
N LEU A 104 -3.28 15.74 -4.60
CA LEU A 104 -2.72 14.51 -4.04
C LEU A 104 -1.55 14.00 -4.90
N ALA A 105 -1.68 14.03 -6.23
CA ALA A 105 -0.61 13.62 -7.14
C ALA A 105 0.60 14.57 -7.08
N ALA A 106 0.38 15.89 -6.94
CA ALA A 106 1.45 16.86 -6.75
C ALA A 106 2.20 16.62 -5.42
N SER A 107 1.46 16.41 -4.33
CA SER A 107 2.01 16.02 -3.02
C SER A 107 2.77 14.69 -3.08
N ALA A 108 2.24 13.70 -3.82
CA ALA A 108 2.90 12.42 -3.99
C ALA A 108 4.22 12.55 -4.78
N ARG A 109 4.26 13.38 -5.82
CA ARG A 109 5.49 13.65 -6.58
C ARG A 109 6.51 14.44 -5.77
N SER A 110 6.09 15.41 -4.95
CA SER A 110 7.02 16.21 -4.14
C SER A 110 7.75 15.37 -3.10
N LEU A 111 7.10 14.33 -2.55
CA LEU A 111 7.74 13.37 -1.63
C LEU A 111 8.91 12.61 -2.28
N ALA A 112 8.89 12.44 -3.59
CA ALA A 112 9.93 11.76 -4.36
C ALA A 112 10.86 12.70 -5.14
N ALA A 113 10.69 14.02 -5.01
CA ALA A 113 11.44 15.01 -5.79
C ALA A 113 12.94 15.05 -5.44
N GLY A 114 13.32 14.59 -4.24
CA GLY A 114 14.71 14.50 -3.79
C GLY A 114 15.36 13.13 -4.01
N ASP A 115 14.76 12.28 -4.84
CA ASP A 115 15.36 11.00 -5.24
C ASP A 115 16.52 11.25 -6.20
N PHE A 116 17.58 10.47 -6.05
CA PHE A 116 18.76 10.52 -6.92
C PHE A 116 19.36 9.13 -7.02
N ASP A 117 20.11 8.88 -8.09
CA ASP A 117 20.72 7.58 -8.33
C ASP A 117 22.15 7.75 -8.82
N GLU A 118 23.12 7.44 -7.97
CA GLU A 118 24.50 7.26 -8.40
C GLU A 118 24.71 5.77 -8.70
N PRO A 119 24.95 5.38 -9.96
CA PRO A 119 25.18 3.99 -10.29
C PRO A 119 26.43 3.48 -9.58
N GLY A 120 26.28 2.43 -8.76
CA GLY A 120 27.38 1.76 -8.09
C GLY A 120 27.78 0.50 -8.83
N THR A 121 29.02 0.43 -9.33
CA THR A 121 29.57 -0.74 -10.05
C THR A 121 30.49 -1.61 -9.21
N ALA A 122 30.66 -1.32 -7.92
CA ALA A 122 31.63 -2.04 -7.10
C ALA A 122 31.05 -3.32 -6.50
N LYS A 123 31.90 -4.35 -6.44
CA LYS A 123 31.61 -5.62 -5.78
C LYS A 123 31.32 -5.39 -4.29
N ILE A 124 30.18 -5.87 -3.81
CA ILE A 124 29.76 -5.83 -2.40
C ILE A 124 30.01 -7.23 -1.82
N ARG A 125 30.89 -7.36 -0.82
CA ARG A 125 31.12 -8.65 -0.15
C ARG A 125 30.21 -8.80 1.07
N SER A 126 30.07 -7.73 1.85
CA SER A 126 29.19 -7.70 3.02
C SER A 126 28.11 -6.62 2.86
N ARG A 127 26.86 -7.01 3.11
CA ARG A 127 25.72 -6.10 2.95
C ARG A 127 24.84 -6.07 4.17
N ALA A 128 24.58 -4.87 4.69
CA ALA A 128 23.56 -4.69 5.70
C ALA A 128 22.17 -4.41 5.11
N LEU A 129 21.15 -4.98 5.71
CA LEU A 129 19.74 -4.73 5.48
C LEU A 129 19.15 -4.13 6.77
N ALA A 130 18.61 -2.92 6.65
CA ALA A 130 17.94 -2.21 7.74
C ALA A 130 16.47 -1.95 7.37
N GLY A 131 15.57 -2.15 8.33
CA GLY A 131 14.13 -2.07 8.06
C GLY A 131 13.27 -1.90 9.30
N GLU A 132 12.09 -1.30 9.09
CA GLU A 132 11.11 -0.95 10.12
C GLU A 132 10.52 -2.17 10.86
N ASN A 133 10.38 -3.30 10.18
CA ASN A 133 9.82 -4.54 10.73
C ASN A 133 10.86 -5.42 11.46
N ILE A 134 12.08 -4.93 11.67
CA ILE A 134 13.15 -5.72 12.32
C ILE A 134 13.05 -5.66 13.86
N ARG A 135 12.01 -4.99 14.41
CA ARG A 135 12.02 -4.50 15.80
C ARG A 135 11.03 -5.12 16.78
N GLU A 136 10.23 -6.11 16.41
CA GLU A 136 9.05 -6.49 17.22
C GLU A 136 9.11 -7.80 18.01
N SER A 137 10.26 -8.47 18.08
CA SER A 137 10.46 -9.50 19.11
C SER A 137 11.84 -9.38 19.72
N ASP A 138 11.95 -9.49 21.05
CA ASP A 138 13.22 -9.62 21.80
C ASP A 138 14.07 -10.83 21.36
N ARG A 139 13.57 -11.64 20.41
CA ARG A 139 14.35 -12.53 19.58
C ARG A 139 14.71 -11.78 18.30
N PHE A 140 15.98 -11.44 18.16
CA PHE A 140 16.51 -10.95 16.90
C PHE A 140 16.04 -11.83 15.73
N ILE A 141 15.57 -11.18 14.68
CA ILE A 141 14.91 -11.83 13.55
C ILE A 141 15.90 -12.65 12.74
N ALA A 142 15.57 -13.93 12.57
CA ALA A 142 16.27 -14.85 11.68
C ALA A 142 16.36 -14.27 10.25
N CYS A 143 17.46 -14.57 9.55
CA CYS A 143 17.67 -14.23 8.14
C CYS A 143 16.41 -14.41 7.27
N THR A 144 15.82 -13.29 6.84
CA THR A 144 14.59 -13.25 6.02
C THR A 144 14.81 -13.81 4.60
N GLU A 145 13.75 -13.98 3.80
CA GLU A 145 13.85 -14.49 2.41
C GLU A 145 14.84 -13.69 1.56
N LEU A 146 14.85 -12.36 1.66
CA LEU A 146 15.80 -11.53 0.92
C LEU A 146 17.25 -11.76 1.35
N CYS A 147 17.48 -11.90 2.66
CA CYS A 147 18.80 -12.23 3.24
C CYS A 147 19.28 -13.60 2.73
N LEU A 148 18.41 -14.62 2.77
CA LEU A 148 18.74 -15.95 2.30
C LEU A 148 19.06 -15.97 0.81
N ARG A 149 18.28 -15.28 -0.04
CA ARG A 149 18.55 -15.22 -1.49
C ARG A 149 19.90 -14.58 -1.80
N LEU A 150 20.24 -13.50 -1.10
CA LEU A 150 21.53 -12.84 -1.26
C LEU A 150 22.70 -13.79 -0.93
N LEU A 151 22.57 -14.59 0.12
CA LEU A 151 23.59 -15.55 0.54
C LEU A 151 23.63 -16.80 -0.35
N ILE A 152 22.46 -17.35 -0.71
CA ILE A 152 22.35 -18.58 -1.52
C ILE A 152 22.90 -18.36 -2.92
N ASN A 153 22.54 -17.25 -3.56
CA ASN A 153 23.00 -16.90 -4.90
C ASN A 153 24.46 -16.43 -4.93
N GLY A 154 25.13 -16.30 -3.77
CA GLY A 154 26.50 -15.80 -3.69
C GLY A 154 26.63 -14.33 -4.10
N SER A 155 25.53 -13.56 -4.12
CA SER A 155 25.54 -12.12 -4.37
C SER A 155 26.36 -11.37 -3.32
N VAL A 156 26.39 -11.90 -2.10
CA VAL A 156 27.21 -11.42 -0.99
C VAL A 156 27.70 -12.62 -0.17
N GLU A 157 28.83 -12.46 0.51
CA GLU A 157 29.40 -13.47 1.41
C GLU A 157 28.74 -13.42 2.80
N GLU A 158 28.29 -12.23 3.22
CA GLU A 158 27.73 -11.97 4.54
C GLU A 158 26.59 -10.93 4.45
N VAL A 159 25.44 -11.23 5.08
CA VAL A 159 24.33 -10.28 5.21
C VAL A 159 24.21 -9.85 6.66
N MET A 160 24.27 -8.55 6.91
CA MET A 160 24.04 -7.99 8.23
C MET A 160 22.59 -7.52 8.35
N MET A 161 21.94 -7.77 9.48
CA MET A 161 20.59 -7.27 9.77
C MET A 161 20.66 -6.36 10.98
N THR A 162 20.09 -5.17 10.86
CA THR A 162 20.03 -4.20 11.95
C THR A 162 18.63 -3.60 12.06
N GLY A 163 18.37 -2.89 13.15
CA GLY A 163 17.09 -2.23 13.39
C GLY A 163 16.78 -1.13 12.36
N PRO A 164 15.67 -0.40 12.54
CA PRO A 164 15.35 0.72 11.66
C PRO A 164 16.45 1.77 11.72
N ILE A 165 16.83 2.27 10.55
CA ILE A 165 17.73 3.41 10.37
C ILE A 165 16.88 4.61 9.99
N ASP A 166 17.07 5.73 10.69
CA ASP A 166 16.47 7.01 10.30
C ASP A 166 17.24 7.60 9.12
N PRO A 167 16.61 7.76 7.93
CA PRO A 167 17.26 8.37 6.79
C PRO A 167 17.72 9.81 7.02
N ALA A 168 17.17 10.52 8.01
CA ALA A 168 17.57 11.88 8.34
C ALA A 168 18.89 11.94 9.13
N VAL A 169 19.18 10.91 9.93
CA VAL A 169 20.42 10.80 10.73
C VAL A 169 21.52 10.09 9.94
N GLY A 170 21.14 9.17 9.05
CA GLY A 170 22.07 8.37 8.27
C GLY A 170 22.53 7.10 9.01
N VAL A 171 23.59 6.49 8.52
CA VAL A 171 24.05 5.18 9.03
C VAL A 171 25.24 5.33 9.96
N GLU A 172 25.07 4.89 11.21
CA GLU A 172 26.15 4.86 12.20
C GLU A 172 26.95 3.55 12.11
N SER A 173 28.27 3.65 11.89
CA SER A 173 29.17 2.48 11.88
C SER A 173 29.16 1.69 13.20
N GLY A 174 28.82 2.31 14.32
CA GLY A 174 28.77 1.66 15.63
C GLY A 174 27.47 0.88 15.90
N ALA A 175 26.46 0.97 15.02
CA ALA A 175 25.18 0.31 15.23
C ALA A 175 25.34 -1.21 15.32
N LYS A 176 24.63 -1.83 16.28
CA LYS A 176 24.64 -3.29 16.44
C LYS A 176 23.87 -3.94 15.28
N ALA A 177 24.46 -5.00 14.71
CA ALA A 177 23.85 -5.81 13.68
C ALA A 177 24.13 -7.29 13.95
N ILE A 178 23.37 -8.15 13.27
CA ILE A 178 23.65 -9.59 13.21
C ILE A 178 24.14 -9.92 11.82
N ALA A 179 25.38 -10.36 11.74
CA ALA A 179 25.97 -10.91 10.54
C ALA A 179 25.54 -12.37 10.37
N ALA A 180 24.86 -12.65 9.27
CA ALA A 180 24.45 -13.97 8.83
C ALA A 180 25.30 -14.40 7.63
N ARG A 181 25.83 -15.62 7.66
CA ARG A 181 26.56 -16.25 6.56
C ARG A 181 26.45 -17.77 6.59
N PHE A 182 26.70 -18.42 5.47
CA PHE A 182 26.78 -19.88 5.41
C PHE A 182 28.21 -20.35 5.70
N GLU A 183 28.35 -21.28 6.64
CA GLU A 183 29.63 -21.92 6.98
C GLU A 183 29.51 -23.44 6.98
N LYS A 184 30.55 -24.13 6.53
CA LYS A 184 30.61 -25.58 6.62
C LYS A 184 30.97 -25.98 8.06
N GLN A 185 30.11 -26.75 8.72
CA GLN A 185 30.34 -27.26 10.07
C GLN A 185 30.01 -28.76 10.10
N SER A 186 30.63 -29.49 11.04
CA SER A 186 30.35 -30.93 11.22
C SER A 186 28.96 -31.19 11.78
N ASP A 187 28.39 -30.23 12.52
CA ASP A 187 27.03 -30.26 13.04
C ASP A 187 26.49 -28.83 13.13
N CYS A 188 25.22 -28.62 12.73
CA CYS A 188 24.57 -27.32 12.83
C CYS A 188 23.96 -27.16 14.22
N ALA A 189 24.73 -26.55 15.13
CA ALA A 189 24.33 -26.33 16.52
C ALA A 189 22.96 -25.63 16.67
N VAL A 190 22.60 -24.77 15.71
CA VAL A 190 21.30 -24.11 15.62
C VAL A 190 20.59 -24.56 14.35
N LYS A 191 19.47 -25.27 14.51
CA LYS A 191 18.57 -25.60 13.40
C LYS A 191 17.60 -24.44 13.18
N HIS A 192 17.85 -23.64 12.15
CA HIS A 192 16.94 -22.55 11.81
C HIS A 192 15.61 -23.12 11.27
N TYR A 193 14.50 -22.56 11.74
CA TYR A 193 13.18 -22.90 11.21
C TYR A 193 12.94 -22.16 9.90
N PHE A 194 12.87 -22.91 8.80
CA PHE A 194 12.45 -22.39 7.50
C PHE A 194 10.99 -22.80 7.25
N PRO A 195 10.06 -21.85 7.07
CA PRO A 195 8.63 -22.15 6.90
C PRO A 195 8.39 -23.15 5.76
N SER A 196 7.66 -24.24 6.03
CA SER A 196 7.17 -25.13 4.99
C SER A 196 5.95 -24.48 4.32
N MET A 197 6.12 -23.98 3.10
CA MET A 197 4.98 -23.54 2.30
C MET A 197 4.42 -24.71 1.49
N SER A 198 3.11 -24.94 1.58
CA SER A 198 2.45 -25.96 0.77
C SER A 198 2.60 -25.64 -0.72
N GLU A 199 2.80 -26.67 -1.54
CA GLU A 199 2.96 -26.51 -2.99
C GLU A 199 1.74 -25.85 -3.64
N ALA A 200 0.54 -26.11 -3.14
CA ALA A 200 -0.69 -25.49 -3.61
C ALA A 200 -0.69 -23.97 -3.39
N LEU A 201 -0.18 -23.48 -2.25
CA LEU A 201 -0.05 -22.05 -1.95
C LEU A 201 1.08 -21.39 -2.77
N ALA A 202 2.17 -22.11 -3.01
CA ALA A 202 3.26 -21.63 -3.86
C ALA A 202 2.82 -21.53 -5.34
N LYS A 203 2.08 -22.52 -5.87
CA LYS A 203 1.58 -22.52 -7.26
C LYS A 203 0.73 -21.30 -7.60
N ARG A 204 0.08 -20.65 -6.62
CA ARG A 204 -0.78 -19.48 -6.86
C ARG A 204 -0.03 -18.17 -7.14
N ASN A 205 1.25 -18.04 -6.76
CA ASN A 205 1.97 -16.77 -6.90
C ASN A 205 3.47 -16.99 -7.15
N LYS A 206 4.02 -16.39 -8.22
CA LYS A 206 5.44 -16.46 -8.59
C LYS A 206 6.37 -16.09 -7.42
N GLU A 207 6.03 -15.09 -6.63
CA GLU A 207 6.80 -14.68 -5.44
C GLU A 207 6.83 -15.76 -4.37
N ARG A 208 5.68 -16.41 -4.11
CA ARG A 208 5.59 -17.50 -3.14
C ARG A 208 6.39 -18.72 -3.60
N ARG A 209 6.46 -18.98 -4.92
CA ARG A 209 7.33 -20.03 -5.47
C ARG A 209 8.80 -19.71 -5.22
N ALA A 210 9.24 -18.48 -5.51
CA ALA A 210 10.63 -18.06 -5.29
C ALA A 210 11.03 -18.12 -3.81
N ALA A 211 10.15 -17.67 -2.92
CA ALA A 211 10.36 -17.77 -1.49
C ALA A 211 10.42 -19.24 -1.01
N LYS A 212 9.54 -20.12 -1.51
CA LYS A 212 9.60 -21.56 -1.20
C LYS A 212 10.94 -22.17 -1.63
N ALA A 213 11.36 -21.92 -2.88
CA ALA A 213 12.62 -22.44 -3.41
C ALA A 213 13.82 -21.97 -2.56
N THR A 214 13.81 -20.72 -2.12
CA THR A 214 14.85 -20.17 -1.22
C THR A 214 14.90 -20.92 0.11
N TYR A 215 13.74 -21.13 0.75
CA TYR A 215 13.67 -21.84 2.03
C TYR A 215 14.04 -23.32 1.92
N ASP A 216 13.60 -23.98 0.84
CA ASP A 216 13.97 -25.37 0.56
C ASP A 216 15.48 -25.50 0.35
N GLU A 217 16.10 -24.57 -0.40
CA GLU A 217 17.55 -24.57 -0.61
C GLU A 217 18.33 -24.29 0.68
N ALA A 218 17.89 -23.34 1.50
CA ALA A 218 18.51 -23.09 2.81
C ALA A 218 18.46 -24.35 3.69
N ARG A 219 17.35 -25.10 3.64
CA ARG A 219 17.20 -26.37 4.33
C ARG A 219 18.14 -27.45 3.78
N ARG A 220 18.22 -27.61 2.45
CA ARG A 220 19.15 -28.54 1.79
C ARG A 220 20.60 -28.27 2.21
N ARG A 221 21.00 -26.99 2.25
CA ARG A 221 22.35 -26.59 2.73
C ARG A 221 22.58 -27.00 4.17
N GLN A 222 21.64 -26.71 5.07
CA GLN A 222 21.75 -27.09 6.47
C GLN A 222 21.83 -28.61 6.66
N GLU A 223 21.07 -29.39 5.88
CA GLU A 223 21.12 -30.86 5.88
C GLU A 223 22.46 -31.40 5.33
N SER A 224 23.12 -30.67 4.43
CA SER A 224 24.45 -31.00 3.90
C SER A 224 25.64 -30.56 4.78
N GLY A 225 25.39 -30.01 5.96
CA GLY A 225 26.43 -29.49 6.87
C GLY A 225 26.92 -28.08 6.53
N VAL A 226 26.18 -27.33 5.71
CA VAL A 226 26.41 -25.90 5.45
C VAL A 226 25.40 -25.10 6.26
N CYS A 227 25.82 -24.69 7.45
CA CYS A 227 24.98 -24.09 8.47
C CYS A 227 24.87 -22.57 8.29
N LEU A 228 23.69 -22.02 8.53
CA LEU A 228 23.52 -20.56 8.65
C LEU A 228 24.02 -20.15 10.04
N VAL A 229 25.06 -19.30 10.08
CA VAL A 229 25.66 -18.82 11.32
C VAL A 229 25.33 -17.35 11.48
N GLU A 230 24.74 -17.00 12.63
CA GLU A 230 24.38 -15.64 13.00
C GLU A 230 25.28 -15.15 14.15
N THR A 231 26.01 -14.05 13.94
CA THR A 231 26.93 -13.48 14.93
C THR A 231 26.70 -11.99 15.12
N ALA A 232 26.81 -11.51 16.36
CA ALA A 232 26.74 -10.08 16.63
C ALA A 232 27.98 -9.36 16.05
N ALA A 233 27.76 -8.30 15.27
CA ALA A 233 28.81 -7.52 14.65
C ALA A 233 28.44 -6.02 14.58
N PRO A 234 29.42 -5.11 14.59
CA PRO A 234 29.14 -3.70 14.29
C PRO A 234 28.84 -3.52 12.81
N LEU A 235 27.88 -2.64 12.50
CA LEU A 235 27.51 -2.26 11.12
C LEU A 235 28.70 -1.70 10.33
N GLY A 236 29.71 -1.21 11.05
CA GLY A 236 31.04 -0.81 10.59
C GLY A 236 31.79 -1.87 9.77
N ARG A 237 31.38 -3.14 9.79
CA ARG A 237 31.97 -4.20 8.97
C ARG A 237 31.30 -4.36 7.59
N ALA A 238 30.14 -3.75 7.38
CA ALA A 238 29.46 -3.79 6.09
C ALA A 238 30.15 -2.89 5.06
N ASP A 239 30.27 -3.38 3.81
CA ASP A 239 30.70 -2.58 2.66
C ASP A 239 29.61 -1.61 2.22
N ALA A 240 28.35 -2.05 2.34
CA ALA A 240 27.18 -1.28 1.95
C ALA A 240 25.97 -1.59 2.83
N VAL A 241 25.05 -0.62 2.92
CA VAL A 241 23.83 -0.71 3.74
C VAL A 241 22.64 -0.33 2.87
N LEU A 242 21.62 -1.20 2.83
CA LEU A 242 20.30 -0.86 2.31
C LEU A 242 19.39 -0.53 3.49
N ALA A 243 18.92 0.71 3.56
CA ALA A 243 17.93 1.13 4.53
C ALA A 243 16.55 1.28 3.86
N SER A 244 15.53 0.71 4.50
CA SER A 244 14.13 0.92 4.15
C SER A 244 13.39 1.54 5.33
N ALA A 245 12.87 2.74 5.14
CA ALA A 245 12.18 3.48 6.19
C ALA A 245 10.90 4.12 5.66
N LYS A 246 9.82 4.05 6.45
CA LYS A 246 8.61 4.78 6.16
C LYS A 246 8.77 6.25 6.58
N THR A 247 8.84 7.13 5.59
CA THR A 247 9.04 8.57 5.80
C THR A 247 7.72 9.32 5.99
N LYS A 248 6.60 8.74 5.51
CA LYS A 248 5.26 9.32 5.69
C LYS A 248 4.19 8.23 5.79
N LYS A 249 3.27 8.38 6.74
CA LYS A 249 2.07 7.54 6.84
C LYS A 249 0.87 8.31 6.29
N GLY A 250 0.36 7.87 5.14
CA GLY A 250 -0.92 8.34 4.61
C GLY A 250 -2.11 7.77 5.39
N GLN A 251 -3.26 8.42 5.27
CA GLN A 251 -4.53 7.88 5.75
C GLN A 251 -4.99 6.72 4.86
N SER A 252 -5.63 5.71 5.46
CA SER A 252 -6.32 4.66 4.68
C SER A 252 -7.60 5.21 4.05
N PRO A 253 -8.15 4.59 2.99
CA PRO A 253 -9.43 5.01 2.39
C PRO A 253 -10.54 4.95 3.42
N TYR A 254 -10.52 3.89 4.24
CA TYR A 254 -11.39 3.78 5.40
C TYR A 254 -11.26 5.04 6.25
N ARG A 255 -10.10 5.41 6.82
CA ARG A 255 -10.02 6.63 7.65
C ARG A 255 -10.44 7.91 6.92
N ALA A 256 -10.08 8.07 5.65
CA ALA A 256 -10.45 9.21 4.82
C ALA A 256 -11.99 9.40 4.68
N GLY A 257 -12.75 8.31 4.57
CA GLY A 257 -14.22 8.38 4.49
C GLY A 257 -14.71 9.29 3.35
N PHE A 258 -15.50 10.30 3.70
CA PHE A 258 -16.03 11.30 2.77
C PHE A 258 -15.18 12.57 2.63
N ASP A 259 -13.97 12.63 3.19
CA ASP A 259 -13.06 13.74 2.92
C ASP A 259 -12.42 13.52 1.54
N PRO A 260 -12.73 14.33 0.51
CA PRO A 260 -12.11 14.19 -0.80
C PRO A 260 -10.63 14.60 -0.78
N PHE A 261 -10.24 15.50 0.12
CA PHE A 261 -8.89 16.07 0.22
C PHE A 261 -7.99 15.34 1.23
N ALA A 262 -8.47 14.23 1.80
CA ALA A 262 -7.69 13.42 2.73
C ALA A 262 -6.32 13.05 2.16
N ASP A 263 -5.29 13.25 2.97
CA ASP A 263 -3.91 12.90 2.60
C ASP A 263 -3.68 11.39 2.73
N THR A 264 -3.99 10.68 1.65
CA THR A 264 -3.77 9.22 1.55
C THR A 264 -2.36 8.85 1.08
N ALA A 265 -1.49 9.84 0.84
CA ALA A 265 -0.13 9.59 0.36
C ALA A 265 0.78 9.10 1.50
N GLY A 266 1.17 7.83 1.44
CA GLY A 266 2.23 7.23 2.24
C GLY A 266 3.52 7.07 1.45
N ALA A 267 4.66 7.26 2.10
CA ALA A 267 5.97 7.18 1.46
C ALA A 267 6.90 6.23 2.22
N THR A 268 7.62 5.42 1.45
CA THR A 268 8.71 4.56 1.92
C THR A 268 9.95 4.90 1.15
N ARG A 269 11.02 5.31 1.85
CA ARG A 269 12.32 5.62 1.28
C ARG A 269 13.23 4.40 1.38
N LEU A 270 13.83 4.06 0.24
CA LEU A 270 14.94 3.14 0.10
C LEU A 270 16.20 3.97 -0.10
N SER A 271 17.16 3.83 0.79
CA SER A 271 18.46 4.50 0.72
C SER A 271 19.56 3.46 0.67
N PHE A 272 20.48 3.63 -0.27
CA PHE A 272 21.67 2.82 -0.40
C PHE A 272 22.88 3.63 0.05
N TYR A 273 23.56 3.12 1.06
CA TYR A 273 24.77 3.71 1.58
C TYR A 273 25.96 2.82 1.24
N ARG A 274 27.07 3.45 0.90
CA ARG A 274 28.33 2.76 0.65
C ARG A 274 29.40 3.31 1.58
N ARG A 275 30.28 2.42 2.04
CA ARG A 275 31.43 2.82 2.84
C ARG A 275 32.43 3.62 1.99
N ALA A 276 32.75 4.82 2.44
CA ALA A 276 33.79 5.69 1.89
C ALA A 276 34.46 6.47 3.05
N GLY A 277 35.78 6.48 3.10
CA GLY A 277 36.52 7.21 4.16
C GLY A 277 36.16 6.80 5.59
N GLY A 278 35.81 5.52 5.83
CA GLY A 278 35.40 5.02 7.15
C GLY A 278 33.97 5.36 7.59
N LYS A 279 33.23 6.12 6.77
CA LYS A 279 31.83 6.50 6.99
C LYS A 279 30.94 5.89 5.91
N PHE A 280 29.63 5.92 6.14
CA PHE A 280 28.64 5.54 5.16
C PHE A 280 28.11 6.79 4.46
N GLU A 281 28.24 6.83 3.13
CA GLU A 281 27.73 7.90 2.29
C GLU A 281 26.54 7.38 1.50
N GLU A 282 25.44 8.14 1.46
CA GLU A 282 24.28 7.80 0.65
C GLU A 282 24.63 7.98 -0.84
N ARG A 283 24.51 6.90 -1.61
CA ARG A 283 24.83 6.86 -3.04
C ARG A 283 23.58 6.81 -3.92
N SER A 284 22.51 6.23 -3.41
CA SER A 284 21.25 6.19 -4.14
C SER A 284 20.09 6.29 -3.19
N ARG A 285 19.05 7.00 -3.61
CA ARG A 285 17.83 7.25 -2.85
C ARG A 285 16.64 7.10 -3.76
N ARG A 286 15.68 6.28 -3.34
CA ARG A 286 14.41 6.09 -4.03
C ARG A 286 13.25 6.10 -3.05
N THR A 287 12.31 7.02 -3.24
CA THR A 287 11.13 7.18 -2.43
C THR A 287 9.93 6.64 -3.20
N ILE A 288 9.38 5.52 -2.74
CA ILE A 288 8.16 4.95 -3.28
C ILE A 288 6.98 5.54 -2.55
N VAL A 289 6.08 6.16 -3.31
CA VAL A 289 4.88 6.78 -2.75
C VAL A 289 3.66 6.00 -3.20
N ARG A 290 2.91 5.47 -2.24
CA ARG A 290 1.57 4.93 -2.48
C ARG A 290 0.56 5.98 -2.07
N TYR A 291 -0.36 6.30 -2.96
CA TYR A 291 -1.44 7.24 -2.69
C TYR A 291 -2.73 6.67 -3.26
N GLU A 292 -3.87 7.11 -2.73
CA GLU A 292 -5.18 6.56 -3.09
C GLU A 292 -6.09 7.71 -3.55
N PRO A 293 -5.96 8.12 -4.83
CA PRO A 293 -6.83 9.12 -5.44
C PRO A 293 -8.28 8.64 -5.48
N LEU A 294 -9.19 9.60 -5.54
CA LEU A 294 -10.59 9.35 -5.86
C LEU A 294 -10.71 8.74 -7.26
N LEU A 295 -11.75 7.95 -7.51
CA LEU A 295 -12.14 7.61 -8.87
C LEU A 295 -12.42 8.88 -9.69
N PHE A 296 -12.64 8.73 -11.01
CA PHE A 296 -12.93 9.84 -11.93
C PHE A 296 -14.01 10.82 -11.39
N LEU A 297 -14.92 10.30 -10.56
CA LEU A 297 -15.91 11.04 -9.77
C LEU A 297 -15.72 10.76 -8.27
N ALA A 298 -16.14 11.69 -7.41
CA ALA A 298 -16.27 11.44 -5.98
C ALA A 298 -17.52 10.58 -5.70
N VAL A 299 -17.41 9.27 -5.98
CA VAL A 299 -18.50 8.29 -5.86
C VAL A 299 -18.51 7.67 -4.46
N PRO A 300 -19.61 7.81 -3.69
CA PRO A 300 -19.79 7.07 -2.46
C PRO A 300 -19.81 5.55 -2.68
N THR A 301 -19.14 4.80 -1.82
CA THR A 301 -19.08 3.34 -1.81
C THR A 301 -18.94 2.82 -0.38
N TYR A 302 -19.10 1.50 -0.21
CA TYR A 302 -18.71 0.81 1.01
C TYR A 302 -17.18 0.67 1.08
N LEU A 303 -16.60 1.10 2.20
CA LEU A 303 -15.17 1.04 2.52
C LEU A 303 -14.93 -0.01 3.61
N HIS A 304 -13.92 -0.84 3.42
CA HIS A 304 -13.58 -1.93 4.33
C HIS A 304 -12.47 -1.52 5.30
N GLY A 305 -12.71 -1.75 6.59
CA GLY A 305 -11.77 -1.60 7.69
C GLY A 305 -11.20 -2.95 8.15
N TYR A 306 -10.65 -2.97 9.36
CA TYR A 306 -10.19 -4.19 10.02
C TYR A 306 -11.38 -4.95 10.63
N GLY A 307 -11.35 -6.28 10.67
CA GLY A 307 -12.37 -7.06 11.41
C GLY A 307 -13.80 -7.01 10.83
N MET A 308 -13.94 -6.90 9.50
CA MET A 308 -15.23 -6.71 8.80
C MET A 308 -15.92 -5.35 9.05
N ASP A 309 -15.23 -4.39 9.66
CA ASP A 309 -15.73 -3.02 9.77
C ASP A 309 -16.06 -2.44 8.39
N LEU A 310 -17.25 -1.88 8.26
CA LEU A 310 -17.74 -1.26 7.04
C LEU A 310 -18.29 0.12 7.34
N LYS A 311 -17.98 1.06 6.46
CA LYS A 311 -18.61 2.38 6.45
C LYS A 311 -18.72 2.93 5.05
N VAL A 312 -19.51 3.98 4.88
CA VAL A 312 -19.63 4.67 3.60
C VAL A 312 -18.55 5.76 3.50
N GLY A 313 -17.97 5.92 2.32
CA GLY A 313 -17.07 7.02 1.99
C GLY A 313 -16.78 7.06 0.50
N PHE A 314 -15.84 7.88 0.06
CA PHE A 314 -15.53 7.97 -1.37
C PHE A 314 -14.66 6.81 -1.86
N ALA A 315 -15.01 6.29 -3.02
CA ALA A 315 -14.24 5.27 -3.71
C ALA A 315 -12.87 5.82 -4.11
N ARG A 316 -11.82 5.10 -3.70
CA ARG A 316 -10.43 5.42 -3.99
C ARG A 316 -9.71 4.18 -4.51
N TYR A 317 -8.73 4.37 -5.38
CA TYR A 317 -7.94 3.27 -5.95
C TYR A 317 -6.45 3.47 -5.66
N PRO A 318 -5.67 2.42 -5.44
CA PRO A 318 -4.24 2.56 -5.19
C PRO A 318 -3.50 3.00 -6.45
N ALA A 319 -2.67 4.02 -6.31
CA ALA A 319 -1.73 4.51 -7.31
C ALA A 319 -0.33 4.64 -6.68
N TYR A 320 0.70 4.63 -7.53
CA TYR A 320 2.09 4.62 -7.10
C TYR A 320 2.93 5.65 -7.86
N VAL A 321 3.90 6.26 -7.17
CA VAL A 321 5.01 7.01 -7.75
C VAL A 321 6.29 6.25 -7.46
N ASN A 322 7.18 6.17 -8.46
CA ASN A 322 8.49 5.52 -8.36
C ASN A 322 8.47 4.04 -7.93
N ALA A 323 7.34 3.32 -8.06
CA ALA A 323 7.28 1.87 -7.93
C ALA A 323 7.59 1.18 -9.28
N ALA A 324 8.45 0.16 -9.28
CA ALA A 324 8.71 -0.62 -10.49
C ALA A 324 7.46 -1.44 -10.88
N GLY A 325 7.04 -1.34 -12.14
CA GLY A 325 5.92 -2.14 -12.70
C GLY A 325 4.56 -1.96 -12.02
N GLY A 326 4.32 -0.84 -11.31
CA GLY A 326 3.07 -0.61 -10.57
C GLY A 326 2.86 -1.54 -9.37
N LYS A 327 3.91 -2.27 -8.95
CA LYS A 327 3.81 -3.27 -7.90
C LYS A 327 3.90 -2.66 -6.50
N SER A 328 3.36 -3.38 -5.51
CA SER A 328 3.31 -2.94 -4.12
C SER A 328 4.71 -2.62 -3.56
N ALA A 329 4.78 -1.72 -2.56
CA ALA A 329 6.02 -1.33 -1.87
C ALA A 329 6.86 -2.51 -1.33
N ARG A 330 6.26 -3.71 -1.18
CA ARG A 330 6.96 -4.92 -0.72
C ARG A 330 8.03 -5.44 -1.70
N GLN A 331 7.87 -5.21 -3.01
CA GLN A 331 8.83 -5.72 -4.02
C GLN A 331 9.94 -4.74 -4.33
N ALA A 332 9.79 -3.50 -3.87
CA ALA A 332 10.71 -2.44 -4.21
C ALA A 332 12.15 -2.66 -3.69
N PRO A 333 12.40 -3.27 -2.51
CA PRO A 333 13.76 -3.61 -2.10
C PRO A 333 14.43 -4.58 -3.09
N THR A 334 13.77 -5.69 -3.43
CA THR A 334 14.29 -6.70 -4.37
C THR A 334 14.54 -6.09 -5.75
N ASP A 335 13.58 -5.32 -6.28
CA ASP A 335 13.73 -4.66 -7.58
C ASP A 335 14.85 -3.60 -7.56
N PHE A 336 15.03 -2.89 -6.44
CA PHE A 336 16.12 -1.94 -6.27
C PHE A 336 17.47 -2.67 -6.26
N LEU A 337 17.58 -3.77 -5.50
CA LEU A 337 18.79 -4.58 -5.44
C LEU A 337 19.18 -5.18 -6.80
N ALA A 338 18.23 -5.81 -7.48
CA ALA A 338 18.50 -6.46 -8.76
C ALA A 338 18.79 -5.44 -9.87
N ASN A 339 17.92 -4.44 -10.04
CA ASN A 339 18.01 -3.55 -11.20
C ASN A 339 18.99 -2.39 -11.01
N ARG A 340 19.27 -1.95 -9.77
CA ARG A 340 20.18 -0.82 -9.53
C ARG A 340 21.57 -1.24 -9.08
N LEU A 341 21.66 -2.32 -8.33
CA LEU A 341 22.95 -2.78 -7.81
C LEU A 341 23.48 -4.01 -8.55
N GLY A 342 22.75 -4.48 -9.56
CA GLY A 342 23.15 -5.63 -10.38
C GLY A 342 23.30 -6.92 -9.57
N LEU A 343 22.68 -7.00 -8.39
CA LEU A 343 22.76 -8.21 -7.58
C LEU A 343 21.89 -9.29 -8.18
N ASP A 344 22.47 -10.49 -8.31
CA ASP A 344 21.76 -11.64 -8.81
C ASP A 344 20.78 -12.16 -7.76
N LEU A 345 19.52 -11.72 -7.91
CA LEU A 345 18.38 -12.20 -7.15
C LEU A 345 17.51 -13.15 -7.99
N GLY A 346 18.12 -13.79 -9.00
CA GLY A 346 17.47 -14.78 -9.85
C GLY A 346 16.73 -15.87 -9.07
N PRO A 347 15.87 -16.64 -9.75
CA PRO A 347 15.38 -17.88 -9.15
C PRO A 347 16.58 -18.69 -8.66
N VAL A 348 16.49 -19.25 -7.46
CA VAL A 348 17.46 -20.24 -7.02
C VAL A 348 17.32 -21.40 -8.00
N ASP A 349 18.28 -21.56 -8.91
CA ASP A 349 18.25 -22.60 -9.93
C ASP A 349 18.13 -23.96 -9.23
N GLN A 350 17.16 -24.76 -9.70
CA GLN A 350 16.82 -26.06 -9.10
C GLN A 350 17.79 -27.15 -9.51
#